data_AF-A0A2N2E771-F1
#
_entry.id   AF-A0A2N2E771-F1
#
_cell.length_a   1.000
_cell.length_b   1.000
_cell.length_c   1.000
_cell.angle_alpha   90.00
_cell.angle_beta   90.00
_cell.angle_gamma   90.00
#
_symmetry.space_group_name_H-M   'P 1'
#
loop_
_entity.id
_entity.type
_entity.pdbx_description
1 polymer ?
#
loop_
_entity_poly.entity_id
_entity_poly.type
_entity_poly.pdbx_seq_one_letter_code
_entity_poly.pdbx_strand_id
1 'polypeptide(L)'
;MLRVNRTAYRYKPVKLFDEDQVRTEIIDKACNFGRVGYRMVTDMIRNEGTRINHKRVERIWREEGLKLPKKQITQELSLRLHRLLF
;
A
#
# COMPACT_ATOMS: atom_id res chain seq x y z
N MET A 1 10.14 37.14 -7.02
CA MET A 1 8.66 37.12 -7.00
C MET A 1 8.20 35.73 -7.43
N LEU A 2 7.67 34.89 -6.52
CA LEU A 2 7.19 33.56 -6.89
C LEU A 2 5.90 33.71 -7.73
N ARG A 3 5.89 33.24 -8.98
CA ARG A 3 4.69 33.21 -9.86
C ARG A 3 3.74 32.08 -9.44
N VAL A 4 3.28 32.09 -8.20
CA VAL A 4 2.33 31.10 -7.66
C VAL A 4 1.11 31.85 -7.11
N ASN A 5 -0.09 31.35 -7.40
CA ASN A 5 -1.33 31.93 -6.89
C ASN A 5 -1.38 31.83 -5.35
N ARG A 6 -1.79 32.92 -4.68
CA ARG A 6 -1.86 33.03 -3.22
C ARG A 6 -2.63 31.87 -2.55
N THR A 7 -3.70 31.40 -3.18
CA THR A 7 -4.56 30.33 -2.65
C THR A 7 -3.83 28.98 -2.67
N ALA A 8 -3.11 28.68 -3.76
CA ALA A 8 -2.32 27.47 -3.88
C ALA A 8 -1.18 27.43 -2.85
N TYR A 9 -0.52 28.56 -2.60
CA TYR A 9 0.56 28.66 -1.60
C TYR A 9 0.07 28.42 -0.16
N ARG A 10 -1.18 28.81 0.16
CA ARG A 10 -1.76 28.71 1.50
C ARG A 10 -2.54 27.43 1.76
N TYR A 11 -2.71 26.59 0.75
CA TYR A 11 -3.48 25.36 0.89
C TYR A 11 -2.81 24.43 1.91
N LYS A 12 -3.59 24.00 2.91
CA LYS A 12 -3.20 22.93 3.84
C LYS A 12 -4.03 21.69 3.51
N PRO A 13 -3.40 20.51 3.33
CA PRO A 13 -4.16 19.29 3.12
C PRO A 13 -5.02 19.01 4.36
N VAL A 14 -6.31 18.76 4.13
CA VAL A 14 -7.26 18.39 5.19
C VAL A 14 -7.31 16.87 5.27
N LYS A 15 -7.14 16.32 6.48
CA LYS A 15 -7.30 14.89 6.74
C LYS A 15 -8.77 14.51 6.51
N LEU A 16 -9.02 13.46 5.74
CA LEU A 16 -10.40 12.97 5.58
C LEU A 16 -10.81 12.17 6.83
N PHE A 17 -12.10 12.17 7.16
CA PHE A 17 -12.64 11.47 8.33
C PHE A 17 -12.40 9.95 8.28
N ASP A 18 -12.47 9.35 7.10
CA ASP A 18 -12.26 7.92 6.86
C ASP A 18 -10.78 7.53 6.74
N GLU A 19 -9.84 8.47 6.89
CA GLU A 19 -8.42 8.23 6.63
C GLU A 19 -7.79 7.21 7.58
N ASP A 20 -8.21 7.21 8.84
CA ASP A 20 -7.74 6.23 9.82
C ASP A 20 -8.28 4.83 9.51
N GLN A 21 -9.55 4.72 9.12
CA GLN A 21 -10.16 3.44 8.72
C GLN A 21 -9.46 2.86 7.49
N VAL A 22 -9.28 3.68 6.44
CA VAL A 22 -8.59 3.28 5.22
C VAL A 22 -7.15 2.86 5.50
N ARG A 23 -6.46 3.55 6.42
CA ARG A 23 -5.09 3.19 6.81
C ARG A 23 -5.05 1.82 7.47
N THR A 24 -5.92 1.56 8.45
CA THR A 24 -6.02 0.25 9.11
C THR A 24 -6.33 -0.85 8.11
N GLU A 25 -7.26 -0.62 7.19
CA GLU A 25 -7.62 -1.58 6.14
C GLU A 25 -6.42 -1.88 5.21
N ILE A 26 -5.68 -0.86 4.77
CA ILE A 26 -4.49 -1.05 3.93
C ILE A 26 -3.43 -1.90 4.64
N ILE A 27 -3.18 -1.63 5.93
CA ILE A 27 -2.21 -2.37 6.74
C ILE A 27 -2.68 -3.83 6.90
N ASP A 28 -3.96 -4.05 7.21
CA ASP A 28 -4.53 -5.38 7.35
C ASP A 28 -4.38 -6.19 6.06
N LYS A 29 -4.75 -5.62 4.90
CA LYS A 29 -4.56 -6.31 3.61
C LYS A 29 -3.08 -6.56 3.31
N ALA A 30 -2.18 -5.62 3.62
CA ALA A 30 -0.75 -5.80 3.40
C ALA A 30 -0.16 -6.92 4.27
N CYS A 31 -0.63 -7.06 5.52
CA CYS A 31 -0.22 -8.11 6.44
C CYS A 31 -0.79 -9.49 6.04
N ASN A 32 -2.06 -9.55 5.65
CA ASN A 32 -2.76 -10.81 5.33
C ASN A 32 -2.38 -11.35 3.95
N PHE A 33 -2.15 -10.47 2.97
CA PHE A 33 -1.82 -10.86 1.60
C PHE A 33 -0.35 -10.54 1.33
N GLY A 34 0.57 -11.31 1.90
CA GLY A 34 2.02 -11.02 1.95
C GLY A 34 2.77 -10.84 0.61
N ARG A 35 2.12 -10.79 -0.57
CA ARG A 35 2.75 -10.40 -1.85
C ARG A 35 1.90 -9.38 -2.61
N VAL A 36 1.41 -8.36 -1.92
CA VAL A 36 0.66 -7.26 -2.52
C VAL A 36 1.46 -5.96 -2.46
N GLY A 37 1.36 -5.18 -3.53
CA GLY A 37 1.75 -3.77 -3.52
C GLY A 37 0.50 -2.89 -3.42
N TYR A 38 0.71 -1.58 -3.27
CA TYR A 38 -0.39 -0.62 -3.12
C TYR A 38 -1.44 -0.70 -4.26
N ARG A 39 -1.05 -1.09 -5.48
CA ARG A 39 -1.99 -1.28 -6.61
C ARG A 39 -2.94 -2.45 -6.38
N MET A 40 -2.43 -3.60 -5.96
CA MET A 40 -3.27 -4.76 -5.65
C MET A 40 -4.18 -4.49 -4.46
N VAL A 41 -3.68 -3.82 -3.42
CA VAL A 41 -4.52 -3.41 -2.28
C VAL A 41 -5.61 -2.44 -2.72
N THR A 42 -5.32 -1.52 -3.66
CA THR A 42 -6.35 -0.65 -4.24
C THR A 42 -7.45 -1.47 -4.91
N ASP A 43 -7.10 -2.51 -5.66
CA ASP A 43 -8.08 -3.35 -6.36
C ASP A 43 -8.87 -4.23 -5.38
N MET A 44 -8.26 -4.74 -4.31
CA MET A 44 -8.95 -5.45 -3.23
C MET A 44 -10.02 -4.58 -2.57
N ILE A 45 -9.65 -3.36 -2.16
CA ILE A 45 -10.58 -2.41 -1.54
C ILE A 45 -11.72 -2.04 -2.50
N ARG A 46 -11.44 -1.95 -3.81
CA ARG A 46 -12.47 -1.70 -4.82
C ARG A 46 -13.42 -2.87 -5.01
N ASN A 47 -12.92 -4.09 -4.95
CA ASN A 47 -13.74 -5.30 -5.02
C ASN A 47 -14.67 -5.43 -3.81
N GLU A 48 -14.26 -4.87 -2.65
CA GLU A 48 -15.08 -4.76 -1.44
C GLU A 48 -16.15 -3.64 -1.53
N GLY A 49 -16.21 -2.92 -2.65
CA GLY A 49 -17.22 -1.89 -2.93
C GLY A 49 -16.76 -0.47 -2.62
N THR A 50 -15.56 -0.29 -2.08
CA THR A 50 -15.05 1.04 -1.71
C THR A 50 -14.29 1.68 -2.87
N ARG A 51 -14.80 2.82 -3.36
CA ARG A 51 -14.17 3.55 -4.47
C ARG A 51 -13.00 4.41 -3.97
N ILE A 52 -11.81 3.81 -3.87
CA ILE A 52 -10.59 4.52 -3.46
C ILE A 52 -9.68 4.90 -4.64
N ASN A 53 -9.00 6.05 -4.52
CA ASN A 53 -7.96 6.48 -5.44
C ASN A 53 -6.63 5.78 -5.11
N HIS A 54 -6.01 5.14 -6.10
CA HIS A 54 -4.70 4.48 -5.96
C HIS A 54 -3.61 5.42 -5.41
N LYS A 55 -3.67 6.73 -5.70
CA LYS A 55 -2.73 7.71 -5.15
C LYS A 55 -2.85 7.89 -3.64
N ARG A 56 -4.06 7.74 -3.09
CA ARG A 56 -4.31 7.81 -1.65
C ARG A 56 -3.66 6.61 -0.96
N VAL A 57 -3.85 5.42 -1.54
CA VAL A 57 -3.24 4.18 -1.06
C VAL A 57 -1.72 4.28 -1.14
N GLU A 58 -1.16 4.75 -2.26
CA GLU A 58 0.28 4.95 -2.43
C GLU A 58 0.87 5.92 -1.40
N ARG A 59 0.17 7.02 -1.10
CA ARG A 59 0.61 7.98 -0.07
C ARG A 59 0.69 7.31 1.31
N ILE A 60 -0.39 6.66 1.75
CA ILE A 60 -0.44 5.95 3.03
C ILE A 60 0.63 4.85 3.06
N TRP A 61 0.81 4.12 1.96
CA TRP A 61 1.84 3.09 1.85
C TRP A 61 3.26 3.62 2.07
N ARG A 62 3.57 4.82 1.55
CA ARG A 62 4.87 5.48 1.76
C ARG A 62 5.00 6.06 3.17
N GLU A 63 3.94 6.64 3.73
CA GLU A 63 3.91 7.19 5.09
C GLU A 63 4.10 6.11 6.15
N GLU A 64 3.44 4.95 5.98
CA GLU A 64 3.56 3.79 6.87
C GLU A 64 4.85 2.97 6.62
N GLY A 65 5.66 3.36 5.62
CA GLY A 65 6.93 2.68 5.32
C GLY A 65 6.80 1.23 4.86
N LEU A 66 5.63 0.85 4.32
CA LEU A 66 5.37 -0.50 3.84
C LEU A 66 6.33 -0.84 2.69
N LYS A 67 7.20 -1.82 2.90
CA LYS A 67 8.11 -2.31 1.84
C LYS A 67 7.39 -3.39 1.03
N LEU A 68 7.57 -3.37 -0.29
CA LEU A 68 7.18 -4.53 -1.10
C LEU A 68 7.97 -5.75 -0.58
N PRO A 69 7.29 -6.81 -0.13
CA PRO A 69 7.96 -8.02 0.32
C PRO A 69 8.74 -8.64 -0.85
N LYS A 70 10.00 -9.03 -0.58
CA LYS A 70 10.84 -9.73 -1.58
C LYS A 70 10.13 -11.02 -2.00
N LYS A 71 10.26 -11.39 -3.28
CA LYS A 71 9.64 -12.60 -3.88
C LYS A 71 9.84 -13.80 -2.93
N GLN A 72 8.76 -14.29 -2.32
CA GLN A 72 8.78 -15.58 -1.65
C GLN A 72 9.13 -16.63 -2.69
N ILE A 73 10.20 -17.36 -2.43
CA ILE A 73 10.59 -18.51 -3.24
C ILE A 73 9.49 -19.55 -2.98
N THR A 74 8.84 -20.05 -4.04
CA THR A 74 7.76 -21.04 -3.95
C THR A 74 8.19 -22.19 -3.05
N GLN A 75 7.33 -22.64 -2.14
CA GLN A 75 7.64 -23.70 -1.15
C GLN A 75 8.24 -24.96 -1.79
N GLU A 76 7.87 -25.28 -3.03
CA GLU A 76 8.43 -26.36 -3.85
C GLU A 76 9.96 -26.25 -4.06
N LEU A 77 10.47 -25.04 -4.27
CA LEU A 77 11.92 -24.78 -4.43
C LEU A 77 12.66 -24.82 -3.10
N SER A 78 12.01 -24.45 -1.98
CA SER A 78 12.57 -24.60 -0.63
C SER A 78 12.75 -26.07 -0.23
N LEU A 79 11.83 -26.94 -0.65
CA LEU A 79 11.90 -28.39 -0.37
C LEU A 79 12.95 -29.11 -1.24
N ARG A 80 13.23 -28.61 -2.46
CA ARG A 80 14.27 -29.17 -3.33
C ARG A 80 15.69 -28.80 -2.89
N LEU A 81 15.90 -27.58 -2.39
CA LEU A 81 17.23 -27.14 -1.93
C LEU A 81 17.68 -27.84 -0.64
N HIS A 82 16.75 -28.23 0.23
CA HIS A 82 17.05 -28.98 1.46
C HIS A 82 17.41 -30.46 1.20
N ARG A 83 17.09 -30.99 0.01
CA ARG A 83 17.36 -32.38 -0.39
C ARG A 83 18.69 -32.56 -1.15
N LEU A 84 19.37 -31.45 -1.47
CA LEU A 84 20.65 -31.42 -2.18
C LEU A 84 21.82 -30.96 -1.30
N LEU A 85 21.56 -30.65 -0.02
CA LEU A 85 22.54 -30.18 0.95
C LEU A 85 22.74 -31.18 2.12
N PHE A 86 22.43 -32.45 1.90
CA PHE A 86 22.91 -33.60 2.68
C PHE A 86 23.18 -34.77 1.74
#